data_AF-A0A820JTB4-F1
#
_entry.id   AF-A0A820JTB4-F1
#
_cell.length_a   1.000
_cell.length_b   1.000
_cell.length_c   1.000
_cell.angle_alpha   90.00
_cell.angle_beta   90.00
_cell.angle_gamma   90.00
#
_symmetry.space_group_name_H-M   'P 1'
#
loop_
_entity.id
_entity.type
_entity.pdbx_description
1 polymer ?
#
loop_
_entity_poly.entity_id
_entity_poly.type
_entity_poly.pdbx_seq_one_letter_code
_entity_poly.pdbx_strand_id
1 'polypeptide(L)'
;MNLGQHPEWLRSATENFEDRLWLRAWRKEWHLNLTIPRFALEYDCYTDRLDDSLSRLLVFLHERTTEGTSLTLINTDLIPNDIRSIDGRPMFIDWDQAAYGCFYLDLPNYFSIETVLCYRDALAELGLNIHPALFMDRFHE
;
A
#
# COMPACT_ATOMS: atom_id res chain seq x y z
N MET A 1 4.96 15.85 -9.85
CA MET A 1 4.72 14.43 -9.51
C MET A 1 5.42 13.60 -10.58
N ASN A 2 6.26 12.63 -10.21
CA ASN A 2 7.03 11.81 -11.16
C ASN A 2 6.22 10.58 -11.61
N LEU A 3 5.00 10.84 -12.13
CA LEU A 3 4.11 9.76 -12.58
C LEU A 3 4.76 9.01 -13.74
N GLY A 4 4.86 7.69 -13.60
CA GLY A 4 5.46 6.84 -14.63
C GLY A 4 6.99 7.00 -14.79
N GLN A 5 7.64 7.88 -14.01
CA GLN A 5 9.09 8.09 -14.05
C GLN A 5 9.74 7.45 -12.83
N HIS A 6 10.17 6.19 -13.00
CA HIS A 6 10.86 5.42 -11.97
C HIS A 6 12.25 6.02 -11.70
N PRO A 7 12.52 6.58 -10.51
CA PRO A 7 13.86 7.03 -10.15
C PRO A 7 14.76 5.82 -9.88
N GLU A 8 15.98 5.80 -10.45
CA GLU A 8 16.92 4.66 -10.31
C GLU A 8 17.29 4.34 -8.85
N TRP A 9 17.27 5.34 -7.97
CA TRP A 9 17.58 5.18 -6.54
C TRP A 9 16.40 4.63 -5.72
N LEU A 10 15.19 4.63 -6.27
CA LEU A 10 13.98 4.26 -5.55
C LEU A 10 13.62 2.82 -5.91
N ARG A 11 13.61 1.93 -4.91
CA ARG A 11 13.28 0.51 -5.12
C ARG A 11 11.83 0.34 -5.60
N SER A 12 11.59 -0.59 -6.51
CA SER A 12 10.23 -0.96 -6.92
C SER A 12 9.44 -1.57 -5.75
N ALA A 13 8.14 -1.29 -5.68
CA ALA A 13 7.24 -1.93 -4.73
C ALA A 13 7.24 -3.46 -4.91
N THR A 14 7.37 -3.98 -6.13
CA THR A 14 7.33 -5.42 -6.40
C THR A 14 8.68 -6.14 -6.21
N GLU A 15 9.78 -5.40 -6.12
CA GLU A 15 11.11 -6.00 -5.98
C GLU A 15 11.31 -6.56 -4.57
N ASN A 16 11.60 -7.86 -4.48
CA ASN A 16 11.65 -8.69 -3.27
C ASN A 16 10.60 -8.25 -2.22
N PHE A 17 9.34 -8.17 -2.65
CA PHE A 17 8.26 -7.69 -1.81
C PHE A 17 8.04 -8.57 -0.56
N GLU A 18 8.29 -9.88 -0.65
CA GLU A 18 8.29 -10.79 0.50
C GLU A 18 9.35 -10.44 1.56
N ASP A 19 10.41 -9.72 1.18
CA ASP A 19 11.44 -9.23 2.09
C ASP A 19 11.10 -7.88 2.72
N ARG A 20 9.96 -7.27 2.35
CA ARG A 20 9.50 -6.01 2.97
C ARG A 20 9.31 -6.22 4.45
N LEU A 21 9.68 -5.19 5.22
CA LEU A 21 9.79 -5.27 6.68
C LEU A 21 8.49 -5.77 7.30
N TRP A 22 7.35 -5.24 6.88
CA TRP A 22 6.05 -5.54 7.43
C TRP A 22 5.57 -6.96 7.10
N LEU A 23 5.75 -7.46 5.87
CA LEU A 23 5.38 -8.83 5.51
C LEU A 23 6.23 -9.87 6.24
N ARG A 24 7.55 -9.65 6.23
CA ARG A 24 8.48 -10.55 6.92
C ARG A 24 8.22 -10.56 8.42
N ALA A 25 7.99 -9.39 9.00
CA ALA A 25 7.65 -9.26 10.42
C ALA A 25 6.34 -9.98 10.72
N TRP A 26 5.27 -9.71 9.96
CA TRP A 26 3.97 -10.38 10.14
C TRP A 26 4.10 -11.89 10.08
N ARG A 27 4.70 -12.45 9.03
CA ARG A 27 4.81 -13.90 8.85
C ARG A 27 5.61 -14.53 9.99
N LYS A 28 6.72 -13.90 10.39
CA LYS A 28 7.53 -14.37 11.52
C LYS A 28 6.72 -14.36 12.81
N GLU A 29 6.08 -13.24 13.15
CA GLU A 29 5.31 -13.11 14.38
C GLU A 29 4.10 -14.05 14.39
N TRP A 30 3.43 -14.27 13.26
CA TRP A 30 2.34 -15.26 13.14
C TRP A 30 2.81 -16.66 13.54
N HIS A 31 3.88 -17.15 12.93
CA HIS A 31 4.43 -18.48 13.23
C HIS A 31 4.95 -18.59 14.68
N LEU A 32 5.54 -17.52 15.22
CA LEU A 32 5.94 -17.49 16.63
C LEU A 32 4.72 -17.59 17.55
N ASN A 33 3.63 -16.88 17.26
CA ASN A 33 2.41 -16.93 18.06
C ASN A 33 1.71 -18.28 17.97
N LEU A 34 1.78 -18.99 16.84
CA LEU A 34 1.29 -20.37 16.73
C LEU A 34 2.03 -21.37 17.64
N THR A 35 3.21 -21.03 18.17
CA THR A 35 3.87 -21.86 19.20
C THR A 35 3.21 -21.75 20.58
N ILE A 36 2.34 -20.75 20.78
CA ILE A 36 1.60 -20.53 22.03
C ILE A 36 0.30 -21.34 21.97
N PRO A 37 0.09 -22.38 22.82
CA PRO A 37 -1.02 -23.32 22.65
C PRO A 37 -2.41 -22.68 22.63
N ARG A 38 -2.64 -21.65 23.46
CA ARG A 38 -3.92 -20.92 23.50
C ARG A 38 -4.17 -20.16 22.20
N PHE A 39 -3.13 -19.54 21.64
CA PHE A 39 -3.24 -18.79 20.39
C PHE A 39 -3.50 -19.73 19.22
N ALA A 40 -2.74 -20.83 19.12
CA ALA A 40 -2.93 -21.83 18.08
C ALA A 40 -4.35 -22.42 18.07
N LEU A 41 -4.88 -22.76 19.25
CA LEU A 41 -6.23 -23.30 19.38
C LEU A 41 -7.30 -22.37 18.80
N GLU A 42 -7.10 -21.05 18.91
CA GLU A 42 -8.07 -20.04 18.50
C GLU A 42 -7.86 -19.59 17.04
N TYR A 43 -6.61 -19.50 16.57
CA TYR A 43 -6.28 -18.78 15.34
C TYR A 43 -5.59 -19.60 14.24
N ASP A 44 -5.11 -20.82 14.50
CA ASP A 44 -4.40 -21.62 13.49
C ASP A 44 -5.29 -21.95 12.27
N CYS A 45 -6.60 -22.04 12.47
CA CYS A 45 -7.57 -22.26 11.40
C CYS A 45 -7.61 -21.15 10.33
N TYR A 46 -7.00 -20.00 10.58
CA TYR A 46 -6.91 -18.90 9.62
C TYR A 46 -5.66 -18.96 8.73
N THR A 47 -4.67 -19.80 9.03
CA THR A 47 -3.37 -19.82 8.32
C THR A 47 -3.54 -19.94 6.80
N ASP A 48 -4.29 -20.95 6.33
CA ASP A 48 -4.51 -21.15 4.89
C ASP A 48 -5.20 -19.94 4.21
N ARG A 49 -6.16 -19.32 4.91
CA ARG A 49 -6.87 -18.14 4.40
C ARG A 49 -5.95 -16.92 4.31
N LEU A 50 -5.05 -16.76 5.29
CA LEU A 50 -4.06 -15.68 5.30
C LEU A 50 -3.06 -15.86 4.16
N ASP A 51 -2.59 -17.08 3.92
CA ASP A 51 -1.67 -17.38 2.82
C ASP A 51 -2.32 -17.19 1.43
N ASP A 52 -3.58 -17.59 1.24
CA ASP A 52 -4.34 -17.29 0.00
C ASP A 52 -4.52 -15.78 -0.20
N SER A 53 -4.89 -15.05 0.86
CA SER A 53 -5.09 -13.60 0.79
C SER A 53 -3.79 -12.87 0.44
N LEU A 54 -2.67 -13.28 1.05
CA LEU A 54 -1.35 -12.76 0.74
C LEU A 54 -0.97 -13.05 -0.72
N SER A 55 -1.17 -14.27 -1.19
CA SER A 55 -0.87 -14.65 -2.58
C SER A 55 -1.63 -13.79 -3.59
N ARG A 56 -2.92 -13.52 -3.34
CA ARG A 56 -3.74 -12.61 -4.17
C ARG A 56 -3.23 -11.17 -4.14
N LEU A 57 -2.84 -10.68 -2.95
CA LEU A 57 -2.25 -9.35 -2.81
C LEU A 57 -0.97 -9.23 -3.66
N LEU A 58 -0.09 -10.24 -3.63
CA LEU A 58 1.15 -10.27 -4.42
C LEU A 58 0.87 -10.21 -5.94
N VAL A 59 -0.10 -10.98 -6.42
CA VAL A 59 -0.52 -10.95 -7.82
C VAL A 59 -1.06 -9.57 -8.19
N PHE A 60 -1.96 -9.02 -7.38
CA PHE A 60 -2.52 -7.69 -7.59
C PHE A 60 -1.43 -6.63 -7.68
N LEU A 61 -0.48 -6.63 -6.74
CA LEU A 61 0.64 -5.70 -6.71
C LEU A 61 1.50 -5.79 -7.97
N HIS A 62 1.77 -7.01 -8.43
CA HIS A 62 2.53 -7.23 -9.65
C HIS A 62 1.81 -6.66 -10.89
N GLU A 63 0.53 -6.98 -11.05
CA GLU A 63 -0.30 -6.48 -12.15
C GLU A 63 -0.37 -4.95 -12.16
N ARG A 64 -0.56 -4.32 -10.98
CA ARG A 64 -0.62 -2.86 -10.87
C ARG A 64 0.72 -2.18 -11.13
N THR A 65 1.81 -2.81 -10.71
CA THR A 65 3.15 -2.27 -10.92
C THR A 65 3.62 -2.39 -12.37
N THR A 66 3.00 -3.27 -13.18
CA THR A 66 3.28 -3.38 -14.62
C THR A 66 2.41 -2.46 -15.49
N GLU A 67 1.28 -1.95 -14.99
CA GLU A 67 0.40 -0.99 -15.71
C GLU A 67 1.10 0.34 -16.04
N GLY A 68 2.01 0.80 -15.18
CA GLY A 68 2.83 1.99 -15.41
C GLY A 68 2.16 3.35 -15.13
N THR A 69 0.87 3.50 -15.45
CA THR A 69 0.15 4.79 -15.40
C THR A 69 -0.19 5.27 -13.99
N SER A 70 -0.27 4.35 -13.03
CA SER A 70 -0.60 4.62 -11.63
C SER A 70 0.63 4.65 -10.73
N LEU A 71 1.84 4.62 -11.31
CA LEU A 71 3.08 4.50 -10.54
C LEU A 71 3.66 5.84 -10.14
N THR A 72 4.06 5.92 -8.87
CA THR A 72 4.69 7.08 -8.25
C THR A 72 5.50 6.63 -7.04
N LEU A 73 6.18 7.57 -6.39
CA LEU A 73 6.65 7.40 -5.02
C LEU A 73 5.44 7.17 -4.09
N ILE A 74 5.48 6.06 -3.35
CA ILE A 74 4.53 5.68 -2.31
C ILE A 74 5.28 5.48 -0.99
N ASN A 75 4.59 5.71 0.13
CA ASN A 75 5.13 5.52 1.47
C ASN A 75 4.99 4.05 1.93
N THR A 76 3.89 3.39 1.59
CA THR A 76 3.48 2.00 1.93
C THR A 76 3.10 1.73 3.38
N ASP A 77 3.38 2.65 4.30
CA ASP A 77 2.99 2.57 5.71
C ASP A 77 2.44 3.90 6.20
N LEU A 78 1.76 4.65 5.31
CA LEU A 78 1.31 6.00 5.63
C LEU A 78 0.19 5.97 6.66
N ILE A 79 0.51 6.30 7.91
CA ILE A 79 -0.46 6.43 9.00
C ILE A 79 -0.60 7.89 9.44
N PRO A 80 -1.67 8.26 10.17
CA PRO A 80 -1.87 9.65 10.62
C PRO A 80 -0.69 10.22 11.41
N ASN A 81 0.09 9.37 12.08
CA ASN A 81 1.28 9.75 12.82
C ASN A 81 2.46 10.18 11.93
N ASP A 82 2.43 9.93 10.63
CA ASP A 82 3.47 10.34 9.69
C ASP A 82 3.18 11.67 9.03
N ILE A 83 2.06 12.30 9.39
CA ILE A 83 1.63 13.56 8.81
C ILE A 83 1.79 14.65 9.89
N ARG A 84 2.53 15.70 9.54
CA ARG A 84 2.71 16.90 10.37
C ARG A 84 2.12 18.09 9.65
N SER A 85 1.40 18.95 10.39
CA SER A 85 1.00 20.26 9.86
C SER A 85 2.07 21.28 10.23
N ILE A 86 2.72 21.85 9.22
CA ILE A 86 3.69 22.94 9.37
C ILE A 86 3.17 24.11 8.54
N ASP A 87 2.89 25.25 9.18
CA ASP A 87 2.33 26.45 8.55
C ASP A 87 1.06 26.17 7.70
N GLY A 88 0.21 25.27 8.19
CA GLY A 88 -1.04 24.89 7.51
C GLY A 88 -0.84 23.96 6.31
N ARG A 89 0.36 23.40 6.11
CA ARG A 89 0.68 22.46 5.03
C ARG A 89 0.97 21.07 5.59
N PRO A 90 0.43 20.00 5.00
CA PRO A 90 0.78 18.65 5.37
C PRO A 90 2.21 18.32 4.93
N MET A 91 3.00 17.78 5.84
CA MET A 91 4.35 17.28 5.63
C MET A 91 4.38 15.81 6.01
N PHE A 92 4.77 14.97 5.07
CA PHE A 92 4.91 13.53 5.25
C PHE A 92 6.32 13.20 5.74
N ILE A 93 6.40 12.44 6.81
CA ILE A 93 7.64 11.90 7.38
C ILE A 93 7.63 10.37 7.30
N ASP A 94 8.66 9.74 7.86
CA ASP A 94 8.83 8.29 7.93
C ASP A 94 8.76 7.60 6.55
N TRP A 95 9.79 7.82 5.74
CA TRP A 95 9.91 7.27 4.39
C TRP A 95 10.69 5.93 4.36
N ASP A 96 10.84 5.23 5.50
CA ASP A 96 11.71 4.05 5.59
C ASP A 96 11.22 2.89 4.70
N GLN A 97 9.90 2.77 4.51
CA GLN A 97 9.29 1.75 3.64
C GLN A 97 9.01 2.25 2.22
N ALA A 98 9.43 3.48 1.88
CA ALA A 98 9.08 4.10 0.61
C ALA A 98 9.49 3.24 -0.61
N ALA A 99 8.67 3.33 -1.65
CA ALA A 99 8.87 2.55 -2.87
C ALA A 99 8.36 3.31 -4.10
N TYR A 100 8.79 2.85 -5.27
CA TYR A 100 8.13 3.19 -6.52
C TYR A 100 7.02 2.17 -6.80
N GLY A 101 5.76 2.58 -6.76
CA GLY A 101 4.65 1.67 -6.89
C GLY A 101 3.32 2.36 -7.16
N CYS A 102 2.27 1.56 -7.18
CA CYS A 102 0.92 2.02 -7.47
C CYS A 102 0.38 2.89 -6.33
N PHE A 103 -0.04 4.14 -6.59
CA PHE A 103 -0.54 5.03 -5.53
C PHE A 103 -1.75 4.48 -4.78
N TYR A 104 -2.53 3.56 -5.39
CA TYR A 104 -3.66 2.92 -4.73
C TYR A 104 -3.28 2.15 -3.47
N LEU A 105 -1.99 1.85 -3.25
CA LEU A 105 -1.51 1.18 -2.04
C LEU A 105 -1.49 2.07 -0.80
N ASP A 106 -1.32 3.38 -0.96
CA ASP A 106 -1.33 4.33 0.16
C ASP A 106 -2.73 4.84 0.49
N LEU A 107 -3.70 4.69 -0.44
CA LEU A 107 -5.02 5.31 -0.29
C LEU A 107 -5.85 4.72 0.86
N PRO A 108 -5.99 3.39 1.01
CA PRO A 108 -6.88 2.79 2.02
C PRO A 108 -6.49 3.14 3.46
N ASN A 109 -5.20 3.36 3.71
CA ASN A 109 -4.71 3.71 5.05
C ASN A 109 -5.11 5.14 5.48
N TYR A 110 -5.49 6.00 4.54
CA TYR A 110 -5.71 7.42 4.80
C TYR A 110 -7.08 7.94 4.36
N PHE A 111 -7.64 7.41 3.29
CA PHE A 111 -8.91 7.86 2.73
C PHE A 111 -10.03 6.87 3.02
N SER A 112 -11.17 7.41 3.41
CA SER A 112 -12.44 6.70 3.32
C SER A 112 -12.97 6.71 1.89
N ILE A 113 -13.95 5.84 1.60
CA ILE A 113 -14.68 5.86 0.32
C ILE A 113 -15.21 7.26 -0.03
N GLU A 114 -15.68 8.03 0.97
CA GLU A 114 -16.24 9.37 0.76
C GLU A 114 -15.17 10.40 0.37
N THR A 115 -13.93 10.22 0.83
CA THR A 115 -12.87 11.24 0.71
C THR A 115 -11.85 10.92 -0.37
N VAL A 116 -11.76 9.66 -0.82
CA VAL A 116 -10.80 9.24 -1.85
C VAL A 116 -11.06 9.91 -3.21
N LEU A 117 -12.29 10.34 -3.49
CA LEU A 117 -12.61 11.06 -4.73
C LEU A 117 -11.98 12.46 -4.78
N CYS A 118 -11.71 13.09 -3.63
CA CYS A 118 -10.96 14.34 -3.58
C CYS A 118 -9.50 14.13 -4.01
N TYR A 119 -8.91 12.96 -3.68
CA TYR A 119 -7.58 12.60 -4.18
C TYR A 119 -7.60 12.43 -5.70
N ARG A 120 -8.64 11.78 -6.25
CA ARG A 120 -8.84 11.67 -7.71
C ARG A 120 -8.95 13.04 -8.39
N ASP A 121 -9.67 13.97 -7.79
CA ASP A 121 -9.78 15.35 -8.31
C ASP A 121 -8.42 16.04 -8.33
N ALA A 122 -7.63 15.91 -7.26
CA ALA A 122 -6.26 16.43 -7.19
C ALA A 122 -5.34 15.80 -8.25
N LEU A 123 -5.49 14.49 -8.54
CA LEU A 123 -4.77 13.83 -9.64
C LEU A 123 -5.15 14.42 -11.01
N ALA A 124 -6.43 14.75 -11.22
CA ALA A 124 -6.90 15.35 -12.47
C ALA A 124 -6.32 16.76 -12.66
N GLU A 125 -6.20 17.56 -11.60
CA GLU A 125 -5.53 18.87 -11.64
C GLU A 125 -4.04 18.76 -12.02
N LEU A 126 -3.42 17.62 -11.74
CA LEU A 126 -2.05 17.29 -12.12
C LEU A 126 -1.93 16.59 -13.50
N GLY A 127 -3.04 16.46 -14.23
CA GLY A 127 -3.09 15.90 -15.58
C GLY A 127 -3.40 14.41 -15.66
N LEU A 128 -3.64 13.73 -14.53
CA LEU A 128 -4.01 12.32 -14.50
C LEU A 128 -5.52 12.14 -14.37
N ASN A 129 -6.22 12.12 -15.50
CA ASN A 129 -7.66 11.96 -15.56
C ASN A 129 -8.08 10.48 -15.49
N ILE A 130 -8.59 10.06 -14.34
CA ILE A 130 -9.13 8.71 -14.12
C ILE A 130 -10.65 8.80 -13.95
N HIS A 131 -11.39 8.00 -14.70
CA HIS A 131 -12.86 7.95 -14.59
C HIS A 131 -13.27 7.50 -13.18
N PRO A 132 -14.24 8.15 -12.51
CA PRO A 132 -14.61 7.82 -11.13
C PRO A 132 -14.95 6.33 -10.92
N ALA A 133 -15.71 5.71 -11.82
CA ALA A 133 -16.04 4.29 -11.72
C ALA A 133 -14.80 3.39 -11.79
N LEU A 134 -13.82 3.72 -12.63
CA LEU A 134 -12.56 2.97 -12.73
C LEU A 134 -11.67 3.21 -11.51
N PHE A 135 -11.67 4.43 -10.98
CA PHE A 135 -10.93 4.76 -9.78
C PHE A 135 -11.47 3.99 -8.57
N MET A 136 -12.79 3.94 -8.41
CA MET A 136 -13.45 3.20 -7.33
C MET A 136 -13.32 1.69 -7.48
N ASP A 137 -13.32 1.17 -8.71
CA ASP A 137 -13.06 -0.27 -8.96
C ASP A 137 -11.66 -0.70 -8.50
N ARG A 138 -10.70 0.23 -8.48
CA ARG A 138 -9.31 -0.03 -8.08
C ARG A 138 -9.04 0.32 -6.62
N PHE A 139 -9.88 1.14 -6.01
CA PHE A 139 -9.81 1.48 -4.60
C PHE A 139 -10.53 0.40 -3.78
N HIS A 140 -9.76 -0.34 -2.98
CA HIS A 140 -10.29 -1.35 -2.07
C HIS A 140 -9.85 -0.98 -0.65
N GLU A 141 -10.83 -0.76 0.24
CA GLU A 141 -10.62 -0.60 1.68
C GLU A 141 -10.39 -1.95 2.36
#